data_AF-A0A8H9TFL2-F1
#
_entry.id   AF-A0A8H9TFL2-F1
#
_cell.length_a   1.000
_cell.length_b   1.000
_cell.length_c   1.000
_cell.angle_alpha   90.00
_cell.angle_beta   90.00
_cell.angle_gamma   90.00
#
_symmetry.space_group_name_H-M   'P 1'
#
loop_
_entity.id
_entity.type
_entity.pdbx_description
1 polymer ?
#
loop_
_entity_poly.entity_id
_entity_poly.type
_entity_poly.pdbx_seq_one_letter_code
_entity_poly.pdbx_strand_id
1 'polypeptide(L)'
;MRVCFEVDEETALALQLARTKLGKNSKEISSLERKVGNVIRRDVRQITEKAGIKLTICPDGKCPKCKEGRLTKRKYKEREFYGCNKYPNCRFTKPIKQ
;
A
#
# COMPACT_ATOMS: atom_id res chain seq x y z
N MET A 1 -11.26 6.83 10.71
CA MET A 1 -10.15 6.05 11.31
C MET A 1 -9.13 5.69 10.22
N ARG A 2 -7.83 5.82 10.44
CA ARG A 2 -6.80 5.45 9.45
C ARG A 2 -6.35 4.01 9.72
N VAL A 3 -6.61 3.11 8.77
CA VAL A 3 -6.21 1.70 8.86
C VAL A 3 -5.11 1.46 7.84
N CYS A 4 -3.95 1.02 8.31
CA CYS A 4 -2.84 0.57 7.48
C CYS A 4 -2.91 -0.96 7.38
N PHE A 5 -2.79 -1.48 6.17
CA PHE A 5 -2.64 -2.92 5.93
C PHE A 5 -1.24 -3.16 5.38
N GLU A 6 -0.48 -4.03 6.05
CA GLU A 6 0.79 -4.55 5.55
C GLU A 6 0.51 -5.82 4.73
N VAL A 7 1.22 -5.96 3.61
CA VAL A 7 1.28 -7.23 2.87
C VAL A 7 2.67 -7.76 3.12
N ASP A 8 2.78 -8.71 4.05
CA ASP A 8 4.07 -9.29 4.45
C ASP A 8 4.82 -9.90 3.26
N GLU A 9 6.15 -9.87 3.32
CA GLU A 9 7.03 -10.39 2.27
C GLU A 9 6.76 -11.88 1.99
N GLU A 10 6.42 -12.64 3.04
CA GLU A 10 6.01 -14.04 2.97
C GLU A 10 4.70 -14.21 2.19
N THR A 11 3.73 -13.32 2.40
CA THR A 11 2.44 -13.32 1.68
C THR A 11 2.64 -12.98 0.20
N ALA A 12 3.51 -12.02 -0.10
CA ALA A 12 3.85 -11.66 -1.47
C ALA A 12 4.54 -12.83 -2.20
N LEU A 13 5.50 -13.50 -1.55
CA LEU A 13 6.20 -14.66 -2.09
C LEU A 13 5.25 -15.86 -2.29
N ALA A 14 4.37 -16.13 -1.33
CA ALA A 14 3.36 -17.18 -1.42
C ALA A 14 2.41 -16.95 -2.61
N LEU A 15 2.02 -15.70 -2.88
CA LEU A 15 1.20 -15.35 -4.04
C LEU A 15 1.95 -15.59 -5.36
N GLN A 16 3.24 -15.27 -5.42
CA GLN A 16 4.07 -15.54 -6.60
C GLN A 16 4.23 -17.04 -6.86
N LEU A 17 4.51 -17.83 -5.81
CA LEU A 17 4.62 -19.29 -5.89
C LEU A 17 3.30 -19.95 -6.26
N ALA A 18 2.17 -19.45 -5.74
CA ALA A 18 0.85 -19.97 -6.10
C ALA A 18 0.57 -19.77 -7.59
N ARG A 19 0.92 -18.60 -8.15
CA ARG A 19 0.76 -18.30 -9.58
C ARG A 19 1.62 -19.20 -10.47
N THR A 20 2.86 -19.48 -10.08
CA THR A 20 3.75 -20.35 -10.86
C THR A 20 3.34 -21.82 -10.79
N LYS A 21 2.86 -22.28 -9.63
CA LYS A 21 2.38 -23.66 -9.44
C LYS A 21 1.01 -23.92 -10.03
N LEU A 22 0.14 -22.91 -10.09
CA LEU A 22 -1.25 -23.11 -10.51
C LEU A 22 -1.41 -23.33 -12.02
N GLY A 23 -0.43 -23.01 -12.87
CA GLY A 23 -0.28 -23.54 -14.24
C GLY A 23 -1.55 -23.77 -15.09
N LYS A 24 -2.63 -23.00 -14.89
CA LYS A 24 -3.96 -23.34 -15.43
C LYS A 24 -4.56 -22.13 -16.15
N ASN A 25 -4.91 -22.38 -17.42
CA ASN A 25 -5.88 -21.70 -18.27
C ASN A 25 -5.95 -20.17 -18.11
N SER A 26 -4.94 -19.50 -18.68
CA SER A 26 -4.64 -18.08 -18.48
C SER A 26 -5.78 -17.10 -18.79
N LYS A 27 -6.74 -17.44 -19.66
CA LYS A 27 -7.81 -16.52 -20.10
C LYS A 27 -9.02 -16.50 -19.16
N GLU A 28 -9.45 -17.64 -18.64
CA GLU A 28 -10.62 -17.73 -17.75
C GLU A 28 -10.29 -17.22 -16.34
N ILE A 29 -9.13 -17.58 -15.81
CA ILE A 29 -8.67 -17.09 -14.49
C ILE A 29 -8.43 -15.58 -14.53
N SER A 30 -7.80 -15.05 -15.58
CA SER A 30 -7.65 -13.58 -15.73
C SER A 30 -8.99 -12.86 -15.83
N SER A 31 -9.96 -13.48 -16.51
CA SER A 31 -11.32 -12.94 -16.62
C SER A 31 -12.05 -12.96 -15.27
N LEU A 32 -11.84 -14.02 -14.48
CA LEU A 32 -12.43 -14.16 -13.15
C LEU A 32 -11.78 -13.20 -12.14
N GLU A 33 -10.45 -13.10 -12.12
CA GLU A 33 -9.72 -12.15 -11.27
C GLU A 33 -10.17 -10.70 -11.54
N ARG A 34 -10.39 -10.34 -12.81
CA ARG A 34 -10.96 -9.03 -13.17
C ARG A 34 -12.37 -8.84 -12.63
N LYS A 35 -13.25 -9.83 -12.78
CA LYS A 35 -14.62 -9.77 -12.28
C LYS A 35 -14.65 -9.63 -10.75
N VAL A 36 -13.92 -10.50 -10.05
CA VAL A 36 -13.79 -10.50 -8.60
C VAL A 36 -13.19 -9.19 -8.10
N GLY A 37 -12.10 -8.71 -8.72
CA GLY A 37 -11.48 -7.44 -8.37
C GLY A 37 -12.40 -6.23 -8.58
N ASN A 38 -13.31 -6.26 -9.54
CA ASN A 38 -14.30 -5.20 -9.74
C ASN A 38 -15.40 -5.21 -8.68
N VAL A 39 -15.85 -6.39 -8.26
CA VAL A 39 -16.84 -6.53 -7.17
C VAL A 39 -16.24 -6.06 -5.85
N ILE A 40 -15.07 -6.61 -5.47
CA ILE A 40 -14.36 -6.23 -4.24
C ILE A 40 -14.09 -4.72 -4.19
N ARG A 41 -13.69 -4.10 -5.31
CA ARG A 41 -13.45 -2.65 -5.34
C ARG A 41 -14.70 -1.82 -5.07
N ARG A 42 -15.88 -2.22 -5.55
CA ARG A 42 -17.14 -1.52 -5.26
C ARG A 42 -17.48 -1.61 -3.78
N ASP A 43 -17.41 -2.82 -3.24
CA ASP A 43 -17.83 -3.08 -1.85
C ASP A 43 -16.87 -2.40 -0.88
N VAL A 44 -15.56 -2.55 -1.10
CA VAL A 44 -14.53 -1.87 -0.29
C VAL A 44 -14.72 -0.36 -0.35
N ARG A 45 -15.04 0.23 -1.51
CA ARG A 45 -15.32 1.67 -1.62
C ARG A 45 -16.53 2.08 -0.78
N GLN A 46 -17.65 1.38 -0.90
CA GLN A 46 -18.87 1.71 -0.14
C GLN A 46 -18.66 1.53 1.38
N ILE A 47 -17.97 0.47 1.79
CA ILE A 47 -17.67 0.21 3.20
C ILE A 47 -16.75 1.29 3.76
N THR A 48 -15.70 1.66 3.01
CA THR A 48 -14.73 2.66 3.45
C THR A 48 -15.31 4.07 3.52
N GLU A 49 -16.20 4.43 2.59
CA GLU A 49 -16.96 5.69 2.62
C GLU A 49 -17.92 5.72 3.82
N LYS A 50 -18.72 4.66 4.04
CA LYS A 50 -19.66 4.58 5.17
C LYS A 50 -18.98 4.55 6.54
N ALA A 51 -17.84 3.87 6.64
CA ALA A 51 -17.09 3.74 7.89
C ALA A 51 -16.11 4.91 8.13
N GLY A 52 -15.99 5.87 7.22
CA GLY A 52 -15.01 6.96 7.33
C GLY A 52 -13.55 6.46 7.42
N ILE A 53 -13.26 5.34 6.73
CA ILE A 53 -11.94 4.70 6.73
C ILE A 53 -11.18 5.17 5.50
N LYS A 54 -10.11 5.94 5.72
CA LYS A 54 -9.21 6.36 4.64
C LYS A 54 -8.12 5.31 4.45
N LEU A 55 -8.34 4.37 3.53
CA LEU A 55 -7.32 3.42 3.10
C LEU A 55 -6.19 4.18 2.41
N THR A 56 -5.00 4.15 3.01
CA THR A 56 -3.78 4.65 2.40
C THR A 56 -2.83 3.46 2.28
N ILE A 57 -2.40 3.14 1.06
CA ILE A 57 -1.34 2.16 0.88
C ILE A 57 -0.07 2.80 1.41
N CYS A 58 0.33 2.37 2.60
CA CYS A 58 1.62 2.65 3.18
C CYS A 58 2.46 1.43 2.84
N PRO A 59 3.30 1.45 1.79
CA PRO A 59 4.33 0.42 1.69
C PRO A 59 5.21 0.65 2.92
N ASP A 60 5.03 -0.05 4.04
CA ASP A 60 5.88 -0.13 5.26
C ASP A 60 6.51 1.18 5.80
N GLY A 61 5.89 2.32 5.53
CA GLY A 61 6.59 3.59 5.57
C GLY A 61 7.70 3.74 4.51
N LYS A 62 8.08 2.74 3.70
CA LYS A 62 8.96 2.87 2.54
C LYS A 62 8.68 4.15 1.71
N CYS A 63 9.75 4.91 1.52
CA CYS A 63 9.78 6.15 0.79
C CYS A 63 9.54 5.87 -0.70
N PRO A 64 8.59 6.56 -1.35
CA PRO A 64 8.28 6.32 -2.76
C PRO A 64 9.44 6.68 -3.69
N LYS A 65 10.38 7.52 -3.23
CA LYS A 65 11.54 7.95 -4.03
C LYS A 65 12.65 6.91 -4.04
N CYS A 66 13.03 6.36 -2.89
CA CYS A 66 14.13 5.40 -2.82
C CYS A 66 13.68 3.94 -2.66
N LYS A 67 12.40 3.67 -2.33
CA LYS A 67 11.80 2.34 -2.09
C LYS A 67 12.46 1.48 -1.01
N GLU A 68 13.62 1.88 -0.49
CA GLU A 68 14.38 1.18 0.53
C GLU A 68 14.30 1.86 1.91
N GLY A 69 14.29 3.19 1.95
CA GLY A 69 14.23 3.96 3.20
C GLY A 69 12.79 4.10 3.70
N ARG A 70 12.57 4.28 5.00
CA ARG A 70 11.23 4.49 5.58
C ARG A 70 10.95 5.97 5.89
N LEU A 71 9.69 6.36 5.81
CA LEU A 71 9.10 7.66 6.06
C LEU A 71 8.78 7.72 7.54
N THR A 72 9.57 8.49 8.26
CA THR A 72 9.39 8.72 9.68
C THR A 72 8.72 10.08 9.87
N LYS A 73 7.80 10.17 10.84
CA LYS A 73 7.22 11.44 11.25
C LYS A 73 8.32 12.29 11.89
N ARG A 74 8.58 13.46 11.32
CA ARG A 74 9.50 14.47 11.85
C ARG A 74 8.72 15.74 12.12
N LYS A 75 9.13 16.47 13.15
CA LYS A 75 8.56 17.76 13.51
C LYS A 75 9.62 18.83 13.28
N TYR A 76 9.25 19.89 12.57
CA TYR A 76 10.06 21.09 12.46
C TYR A 76 9.22 22.30 12.86
N LYS A 77 9.64 22.95 13.95
CA LYS A 77 8.86 24.00 14.62
C LYS A 77 7.43 23.50 14.90
N GLU A 78 6.44 24.13 14.27
CA GLU A 78 5.02 23.81 14.42
C GLU A 78 4.49 22.87 13.33
N ARG A 79 5.28 22.56 12.31
CA ARG A 79 4.85 21.73 11.18
C ARG A 79 5.37 20.30 11.32
N GLU A 80 4.48 19.33 11.20
CA GLU A 80 4.81 17.92 11.15
C GLU A 80 4.87 17.43 9.69
N PHE A 81 5.89 16.66 9.35
CA PHE A 81 6.08 16.11 8.01
C PHE A 81 6.64 14.69 8.08
N TYR A 82 6.32 13.88 7.07
CA TYR A 82 6.99 12.60 6.87
C TYR A 82 8.29 12.84 6.09
N GLY A 83 9.42 12.43 6.65
CA GLY A 83 10.74 12.49 6.00
C GLY A 83 11.37 11.11 5.87
N CYS A 84 12.09 10.86 4.79
CA CYS A 84 12.83 9.60 4.61
C CYS A 84 13.96 9.46 5.63
N ASN A 85 14.14 8.27 6.22
CA ASN A 85 15.19 7.96 7.19
C ASN A 85 16.60 7.96 6.57
N LYS A 86 16.74 7.63 5.27
CA LYS A 86 17.99 7.67 4.50
C LYS A 86 18.48 9.09 4.11
N TYR A 87 18.15 10.14 4.86
CA TYR A 87 18.76 11.47 4.62
C TYR A 87 20.27 11.40 4.96
N PRO A 88 21.21 11.94 4.16
CA PRO A 88 21.03 12.86 3.02
C PRO A 88 20.78 12.21 1.64
N ASN A 89 20.95 10.89 1.51
CA ASN A 89 20.80 10.14 0.25
C ASN A 89 19.39 10.24 -0.35
N CYS A 90 18.36 10.37 0.49
CA CYS A 90 16.99 10.59 0.05
C CYS A 90 16.35 11.77 0.78
N ARG A 91 16.12 12.88 0.06
CA ARG A 91 15.49 14.12 0.58
C ARG A 91 13.97 14.18 0.39
N PHE A 92 13.31 13.04 0.23
CA PHE A 92 11.86 13.01 0.07
C PHE A 92 11.17 13.45 1.36
N THR A 93 10.23 14.38 1.25
CA THR A 93 9.40 14.86 2.34
C THR A 93 7.94 14.96 1.89
N LYS A 94 7.01 14.68 2.80
CA LYS A 94 5.57 14.81 2.56
C LYS A 94 4.93 15.52 3.75
N PRO A 95 4.24 16.67 3.56
CA PRO A 95 3.57 17.36 4.65
C PRO A 95 2.42 16.50 5.19
N ILE A 96 2.23 16.52 6.51
CA ILE A 96 1.05 15.94 7.13
C ILE A 96 -0.03 17.03 7.06
N LYS A 97 -1.05 16.84 6.21
CA LYS A 97 -2.26 17.66 6.31
C LYS A 97 -2.96 17.26 7.61
N GLN A 98 -2.96 18.18 8.58
CA GLN A 98 -3.80 18.09 9.78
C GLN A 98 -5.28 18.07 9.37
#